data_AF-A0A7W1HD09-F1
#
_entry.id   AF-A0A7W1HD09-F1
#
_cell.length_a   1.000
_cell.length_b   1.000
_cell.length_c   1.000
_cell.angle_alpha   90.00
_cell.angle_beta   90.00
_cell.angle_gamma   90.00
#
_symmetry.space_group_name_H-M   'P 1'
#
loop_
_entity.id
_entity.type
_entity.pdbx_description
1 polymer ?
#
loop_
_entity_poly.entity_id
_entity_poly.type
_entity_poly.pdbx_seq_one_letter_code
_entity_poly.pdbx_strand_id
1 'polypeptide(L)'
;MKANGRQVFALLLAAAVVAGPARSLAGQEVDARTVQAVHLLQRATYGPRAGDIERVLEMGVEGWLDWQMMPEAIDDSALEERPSIALLLW
;
A
#
# COMPACT_ATOMS: atom_id res chain seq x y z
N MET A 1 40.04 46.43 24.47
CA MET A 1 38.69 45.84 24.52
C MET A 1 38.86 44.31 24.48
N LYS A 2 38.85 43.64 25.65
CA LYS A 2 39.12 42.20 25.77
C LYS A 2 37.81 41.43 25.56
N ALA A 3 37.72 40.65 24.48
CA ALA A 3 36.57 39.77 24.24
C ALA A 3 36.67 38.54 25.17
N ASN A 4 35.65 38.32 25.98
CA ASN A 4 35.65 37.29 27.04
C ASN A 4 35.12 35.95 26.50
N GLY A 5 35.86 34.88 26.76
CA GLY A 5 35.66 33.50 26.26
C GLY A 5 34.38 32.77 26.64
N ARG A 6 33.38 33.47 27.20
CA ARG A 6 32.04 32.91 27.49
C ARG A 6 31.12 32.93 26.27
N GLN A 7 31.42 33.77 25.27
CA GLN A 7 30.62 33.86 24.04
C GLN A 7 31.02 32.84 22.98
N VAL A 8 32.23 32.30 23.04
CA VAL A 8 32.69 31.26 22.10
C VAL A 8 31.95 29.94 22.35
N PHE A 9 31.60 29.65 23.61
CA PHE A 9 30.98 28.37 23.97
C PHE A 9 29.49 28.28 23.58
N ALA A 10 28.80 29.42 23.43
CA ALA A 10 27.37 29.43 23.09
C ALA A 10 27.09 29.16 21.60
N LEU A 11 28.11 29.21 20.72
CA LEU A 11 27.94 28.95 19.29
C LEU A 11 28.22 27.49 18.88
N LEU A 12 28.73 26.65 19.78
CA LEU A 12 29.05 25.24 19.47
C LEU A 12 27.91 24.24 19.81
N LEU A 13 26.76 24.71 20.28
CA LEU A 13 25.60 23.85 20.60
C LEU A 13 24.48 23.88 19.55
N ALA A 14 24.62 24.61 18.44
CA ALA A 14 23.54 24.80 17.46
C ALA A 14 23.63 23.93 16.19
N ALA A 15 24.62 23.06 16.04
CA ALA A 15 24.89 22.39 14.76
C ALA A 15 24.60 20.87 14.70
N ALA A 16 24.14 20.23 15.78
CA ALA A 16 24.06 18.76 15.82
C ALA A 16 22.65 18.14 15.64
N VAL A 17 21.61 18.93 15.33
CA VAL A 17 20.21 18.42 15.30
C VAL A 17 19.67 18.17 13.88
N VAL A 18 20.45 18.36 12.81
CA VAL A 18 19.99 18.18 11.41
C VAL A 18 20.70 17.00 10.72
N ALA A 19 20.91 15.90 11.43
CA ALA A 19 21.40 14.66 10.81
C ALA A 19 20.59 13.47 11.34
N GLY A 20 19.29 13.47 11.06
CA GLY A 20 18.51 12.23 11.10
C GLY A 20 19.12 11.23 10.10
N PRO A 21 19.07 9.91 10.36
CA PRO A 21 19.65 8.94 9.44
C PRO A 21 18.98 9.13 8.07
N ALA A 22 19.79 9.33 7.03
CA ALA A 22 19.32 9.29 5.66
C ALA A 22 18.66 7.91 5.47
N ARG A 23 17.33 7.89 5.38
CA ARG A 23 16.58 6.68 5.06
C ARG A 23 17.09 6.22 3.70
N SER A 24 17.88 5.16 3.66
CA SER A 24 18.34 4.57 2.41
C SER A 24 17.10 4.16 1.61
N LEU A 25 16.87 4.84 0.48
CA LEU A 25 15.87 4.41 -0.52
C LEU A 25 16.35 3.16 -1.28
N ALA A 26 17.65 2.84 -1.18
CA ALA A 26 18.18 1.55 -1.59
C ALA A 26 17.80 0.52 -0.52
N GLY A 27 16.68 -0.19 -0.74
CA GLY A 27 16.32 -1.34 0.09
C GLY A 27 14.84 -1.58 0.37
N GLN A 28 13.89 -0.83 -0.20
CA GLN A 28 12.55 -1.40 -0.36
C GLN A 28 12.51 -2.15 -1.68
N GLU A 29 13.03 -3.38 -1.65
CA GLU A 29 12.72 -4.36 -2.68
C GLU A 29 11.21 -4.56 -2.65
N VAL A 30 10.52 -3.93 -3.60
CA VAL A 30 9.08 -4.12 -3.74
C VAL A 30 8.91 -5.52 -4.32
N ASP A 31 8.23 -6.39 -3.57
CA ASP A 31 8.01 -7.76 -4.00
C ASP A 31 7.35 -7.78 -5.40
N ALA A 32 8.04 -8.39 -6.36
CA ALA A 32 7.61 -8.42 -7.74
C ALA A 32 6.24 -9.11 -7.91
N ARG A 33 5.93 -10.12 -7.08
CA ARG A 33 4.61 -10.78 -7.13
C ARG A 33 3.51 -9.83 -6.67
N THR A 34 3.74 -9.10 -5.59
CA THR A 34 2.81 -8.08 -5.10
C THR A 34 2.59 -6.99 -6.16
N VAL A 35 3.63 -6.53 -6.86
CA VAL A 35 3.49 -5.58 -7.97
C VAL A 35 2.60 -6.14 -9.09
N GLN A 36 2.82 -7.40 -9.48
CA GLN A 36 2.03 -8.05 -10.52
C GLN A 36 0.57 -8.22 -10.08
N ALA A 37 0.32 -8.64 -8.84
CA ALA A 37 -1.02 -8.78 -8.28
C ALA A 37 -1.77 -7.44 -8.28
N VAL A 38 -1.12 -6.37 -7.80
CA VAL A 38 -1.68 -5.02 -7.81
C VAL A 38 -1.98 -4.57 -9.24
N HIS A 39 -1.05 -4.79 -10.18
CA HIS A 39 -1.24 -4.40 -11.57
C HIS A 39 -2.41 -5.15 -12.22
N LEU A 40 -2.51 -6.47 -12.01
CA LEU A 40 -3.61 -7.29 -12.47
C LEU A 40 -4.95 -6.74 -11.95
N LEU A 41 -5.06 -6.54 -10.64
CA LEU A 41 -6.30 -6.10 -10.00
C LEU A 41 -6.72 -4.70 -10.45
N GLN A 42 -5.78 -3.79 -10.71
CA GLN A 42 -6.07 -2.47 -11.29
C GLN A 42 -6.68 -2.55 -12.70
N ARG A 43 -6.42 -3.62 -13.43
CA ARG A 43 -6.94 -3.82 -14.79
C ARG A 43 -8.23 -4.63 -14.82
N ALA A 44 -8.31 -5.66 -13.99
CA ALA A 44 -9.42 -6.60 -13.97
C ALA A 44 -10.57 -6.19 -13.05
N THR A 45 -10.34 -5.26 -12.11
CA THR A 45 -11.32 -4.87 -11.09
C THR A 45 -11.42 -3.35 -10.97
N TYR A 46 -12.34 -2.86 -10.11
CA TYR A 46 -12.47 -1.44 -9.77
C TYR A 46 -11.36 -0.89 -8.86
N GLY A 47 -10.36 -1.71 -8.54
CA GLY A 47 -9.20 -1.34 -7.75
C GLY A 47 -8.88 -2.42 -6.70
N PRO A 48 -7.58 -2.63 -6.40
CA PRO A 48 -7.15 -3.69 -5.47
C PRO A 48 -7.57 -3.39 -4.03
N ARG A 49 -8.23 -4.35 -3.38
CA ARG A 49 -8.39 -4.37 -1.92
C ARG A 49 -7.32 -5.28 -1.32
N ALA A 50 -6.99 -5.07 -0.04
CA ALA A 50 -5.95 -5.87 0.64
C ALA A 50 -6.20 -7.39 0.52
N GLY A 51 -7.44 -7.83 0.76
CA GLY A 51 -7.80 -9.25 0.64
C GLY A 51 -7.81 -9.80 -0.79
N ASP A 52 -7.95 -8.94 -1.81
CA ASP A 52 -7.86 -9.36 -3.22
C ASP A 52 -6.40 -9.61 -3.61
N ILE A 53 -5.48 -8.76 -3.11
CA ILE A 53 -4.04 -8.94 -3.34
C ILE A 53 -3.57 -10.26 -2.73
N GLU A 54 -3.96 -10.54 -1.49
CA GLU A 54 -3.64 -11.80 -0.81
C GLU A 54 -4.14 -13.01 -1.60
N ARG A 55 -5.37 -12.96 -2.14
CA ARG A 55 -5.91 -14.04 -2.98
C ARG A 55 -5.06 -14.30 -4.22
N VAL A 56 -4.67 -13.24 -4.94
CA VAL A 56 -3.83 -13.37 -6.14
C VAL A 56 -2.45 -13.91 -5.77
N LEU A 57 -1.90 -13.53 -4.61
CA LEU A 57 -0.61 -14.06 -4.14
C LEU A 57 -0.69 -15.54 -3.76
N GLU A 58 -1.82 -16.01 -3.22
CA GLU A 58 -2.08 -17.40 -2.88
C GLU A 58 -2.28 -18.28 -4.14
N MET A 59 -3.05 -17.79 -5.11
CA MET A 59 -3.45 -18.56 -6.31
C MET A 59 -2.46 -18.41 -7.47
N GLY A 60 -1.68 -17.32 -7.49
CA GLY A 60 -0.98 -16.85 -8.68
C GLY A 60 -1.89 -16.07 -9.64
N VAL A 61 -1.29 -15.34 -10.57
CA VAL A 61 -2.01 -14.48 -11.54
C VAL A 61 -2.90 -15.32 -12.45
N GLU A 62 -2.35 -16.39 -13.03
CA GLU A 62 -3.06 -17.29 -13.92
C GLU A 62 -4.19 -18.01 -13.17
N GLY A 63 -3.91 -18.57 -11.99
CA GLY A 63 -4.91 -19.27 -11.18
C GLY A 63 -6.06 -18.37 -10.74
N TRP A 64 -5.77 -17.11 -10.39
CA TRP A 64 -6.81 -16.13 -10.07
C TRP A 64 -7.66 -15.80 -11.31
N LEU A 65 -7.04 -15.65 -12.48
CA LEU A 65 -7.77 -15.35 -13.72
C LEU A 65 -8.66 -16.52 -14.16
N ASP A 66 -8.18 -17.75 -14.03
CA ASP A 66 -8.96 -18.96 -14.29
C ASP A 66 -10.15 -19.06 -13.33
N TRP A 67 -9.96 -18.76 -12.03
CA TRP A 67 -11.04 -18.72 -11.05
C TRP A 67 -12.11 -17.67 -11.37
N GLN A 68 -11.72 -16.51 -11.92
CA GLN A 68 -12.68 -15.50 -12.37
C GLN A 68 -13.59 -15.99 -13.52
N MET A 69 -13.20 -17.04 -14.26
CA MET A 69 -14.03 -17.64 -15.32
C MET A 69 -15.04 -18.66 -14.77
N MET A 70 -15.01 -18.94 -13.46
CA MET A 70 -15.90 -19.89 -12.77
C MET A 70 -16.77 -19.13 -11.75
N PRO A 71 -17.78 -18.35 -12.20
CA PRO A 71 -18.56 -17.49 -11.33
C PRO A 71 -19.26 -18.24 -10.19
N GLU A 72 -19.65 -19.50 -10.40
CA GLU A 72 -20.24 -20.37 -9.39
C GLU A 72 -19.30 -20.71 -8.21
N ALA A 73 -17.99 -20.52 -8.38
CA ALA A 73 -16.99 -20.75 -7.34
C ALA A 73 -16.62 -19.46 -6.57
N ILE A 74 -17.25 -18.33 -6.89
CA ILE A 74 -17.00 -17.03 -6.28
C ILE A 74 -18.11 -16.74 -5.25
N ASP A 75 -17.72 -16.50 -4.00
CA ASP A 75 -18.66 -16.10 -2.95
C ASP A 75 -19.06 -14.62 -3.13
N ASP A 76 -20.30 -14.39 -3.56
CA ASP A 76 -20.91 -13.05 -3.71
C ASP A 76 -22.06 -12.82 -2.73
N SER A 77 -22.12 -13.59 -1.64
CA SER A 77 -23.18 -13.50 -0.61
C SER A 77 -23.29 -12.10 0.01
N ALA A 78 -22.17 -11.37 0.10
CA ALA A 78 -22.13 -9.98 0.58
C ALA A 78 -22.94 -9.00 -0.30
N LEU A 79 -23.18 -9.33 -1.58
CA LEU A 79 -24.01 -8.52 -2.46
C LEU A 79 -25.50 -8.80 -2.23
N GLU A 80 -25.87 -10.03 -1.87
CA GLU A 80 -27.25 -10.43 -1.57
C GLU A 80 -27.79 -9.75 -0.30
N GLU A 81 -26.90 -9.48 0.67
CA GLU A 81 -27.24 -8.76 1.91
C GLU A 81 -27.52 -7.26 1.69
N ARG A 82 -27.15 -6.71 0.53
CA ARG A 82 -27.45 -5.30 0.21
C ARG A 82 -28.88 -5.22 -0.32
N PRO A 83 -29.76 -4.38 0.26
CA PRO A 83 -31.07 -4.14 -0.34
C PRO A 83 -30.87 -3.57 -1.74
N SER A 84 -31.31 -4.32 -2.75
CA SER A 84 -31.25 -3.90 -4.14
C SER A 84 -31.91 -2.52 -4.27
N ILE A 85 -31.14 -1.55 -4.79
CA ILE A 85 -31.63 -0.19 -5.11
C ILE A 85 -32.83 -0.25 -6.07
N ALA A 86 -33.03 -1.37 -6.79
CA ALA A 86 -34.15 -1.57 -7.70
C ALA A 86 -35.53 -1.45 -7.04
N LEU A 87 -35.64 -1.62 -5.71
CA LEU A 87 -36.92 -1.51 -5.00
C LEU A 87 -37.29 -0.09 -4.56
N LEU A 88 -36.41 0.91 -4.77
CA LEU A 88 -36.66 2.30 -4.35
C LEU A 88 -37.04 3.26 -5.50
N LEU A 89 -37.13 2.76 -6.74
CA LEU A 89 -37.39 3.58 -7.94
C LEU A 89 -38.63 3.16 -8.74
N TRP A 90 -39.57 2.43 -8.14
CA TRP A 90 -40.90 2.18 -8.69
C TRP A 90 -41.99 2.59 -7.70
#